data_AF-F9S2C9-F1
#
_entry.id   AF-F9S2C9-F1
#
_cell.length_a   1.000
_cell.length_b   1.000
_cell.length_c   1.000
_cell.angle_alpha   90.00
_cell.angle_beta   90.00
_cell.angle_gamma   90.00
#
_symmetry.space_group_name_H-M   'P 1'
#
loop_
_entity.id
_entity.type
_entity.pdbx_description
1 polymer ?
#
loop_
_entity_poly.entity_id
_entity_poly.type
_entity_poly.pdbx_seq_one_letter_code
_entity_poly.pdbx_strand_id
1 'polypeptide(L)'
;MHLAVDTDTHEIIATELSLSNVSDGEVLPSLLRQARRKIEEISGDGAYDTRLCYEAILIKQAAPLIPPREGATFRERGHPRNLAVGCQKLYGSNKHWKKKYGYHKRSLSETAMFRVKKLLGMPETMVIA
;
A
#
# COMPACT_ATOMS: atom_id res chain seq x y z
N MET A 1 3.10 2.32 -14.39
CA MET A 1 2.51 0.96 -14.29
C MET A 1 2.40 0.50 -12.85
N HIS A 2 1.20 0.49 -12.29
CA HIS A 2 0.93 0.05 -10.93
C HIS A 2 0.54 -1.42 -10.95
N LEU A 3 1.03 -2.21 -10.00
CA LEU A 3 0.67 -3.63 -9.87
C LEU A 3 0.10 -3.88 -8.48
N ALA A 4 -1.00 -4.62 -8.43
CA ALA A 4 -1.48 -5.26 -7.21
C ALA A 4 -1.04 -6.73 -7.23
N VAL A 5 -0.36 -7.17 -6.17
CA VAL A 5 0.21 -8.53 -6.09
C VAL A 5 -0.33 -9.24 -4.87
N ASP A 6 -0.89 -10.43 -5.08
CA ASP A 6 -1.22 -11.33 -3.98
C ASP A 6 0.06 -11.89 -3.36
N THR A 7 0.29 -11.61 -2.07
CA THR A 7 1.53 -12.02 -1.41
C THR A 7 1.61 -13.52 -1.12
N ASP A 8 0.48 -14.24 -1.12
CA ASP A 8 0.44 -15.66 -0.81
C ASP A 8 0.58 -16.48 -2.10
N THR A 9 -0.04 -16.05 -3.21
CA THR A 9 0.05 -16.75 -4.51
C THR A 9 1.12 -16.19 -5.45
N HIS A 10 1.65 -15.00 -5.15
CA HIS A 10 2.55 -14.23 -6.01
C HIS A 10 1.94 -13.80 -7.36
N GLU A 11 0.61 -13.90 -7.52
CA GLU A 11 -0.09 -13.50 -8.74
C GLU A 11 -0.26 -11.99 -8.81
N ILE A 12 -0.19 -11.44 -10.03
CA ILE A 12 -0.62 -10.07 -10.30
C ILE A 12 -2.14 -10.10 -10.45
N ILE A 13 -2.85 -9.45 -9.53
CA ILE A 13 -4.32 -9.49 -9.45
C ILE A 13 -4.99 -8.26 -10.07
N ALA A 14 -4.23 -7.18 -10.25
CA ALA A 14 -4.64 -6.00 -10.99
C ALA A 14 -3.41 -5.25 -11.50
N THR A 15 -3.57 -4.52 -12.59
CA THR A 15 -2.54 -3.65 -13.15
C THR A 15 -3.18 -2.36 -13.65
N GLU A 16 -2.47 -1.24 -13.51
CA GLU A 16 -2.95 0.03 -14.05
C GLU A 16 -1.81 0.82 -14.67
N LEU A 17 -2.00 1.26 -15.91
CA LEU A 17 -1.06 2.17 -16.54
C LEU A 17 -1.56 3.60 -16.35
N SER A 18 -0.78 4.42 -15.64
CA SER A 18 -1.03 5.83 -15.45
C SER A 18 0.02 6.68 -16.17
N LEU A 19 -0.32 7.95 -16.42
CA LEU A 19 0.64 8.96 -16.83
C LEU A 19 1.62 9.24 -15.67
N SER A 20 2.80 9.78 -15.99
CA SER A 20 3.87 10.06 -15.01
C SER A 20 3.55 11.18 -14.03
N ASN A 21 2.56 12.02 -14.33
CA ASN A 21 2.10 13.10 -13.47
C ASN A 21 0.99 12.68 -12.49
N VAL A 22 0.50 11.44 -12.58
CA VAL A 22 -0.51 10.90 -11.66
C VAL A 22 0.22 10.24 -10.50
N SER A 23 -0.07 10.67 -9.28
CA SER A 23 0.53 10.06 -8.09
C SER A 23 -0.03 8.66 -7.85
N ASP A 24 0.75 7.79 -7.23
CA ASP A 24 0.29 6.42 -6.97
C ASP A 24 -0.94 6.38 -6.04
N GLY A 25 -1.03 7.35 -5.13
CA GLY A 25 -2.19 7.52 -4.27
C GLY A 25 -3.49 7.77 -5.05
N GLU A 26 -3.42 8.46 -6.20
CA GLU A 26 -4.56 8.69 -7.09
C GLU A 26 -4.95 7.44 -7.89
N VAL A 27 -4.01 6.53 -8.12
CA VAL A 27 -4.24 5.28 -8.89
C VAL A 27 -4.81 4.16 -8.02
N LEU A 28 -4.54 4.17 -6.72
CA LEU A 28 -4.99 3.10 -5.81
C LEU A 28 -6.49 2.77 -5.93
N PRO A 29 -7.44 3.73 -5.96
CA PRO A 29 -8.86 3.41 -6.04
C PRO A 29 -9.26 2.66 -7.31
N SER A 30 -8.73 3.06 -8.47
CA SER A 30 -9.01 2.37 -9.74
C SER A 30 -8.37 0.99 -9.76
N LEU A 31 -7.14 0.85 -9.26
CA LEU A 31 -6.48 -0.46 -9.16
C LEU A 31 -7.26 -1.44 -8.26
N LEU A 32 -7.74 -0.99 -7.09
CA LEU A 32 -8.51 -1.82 -6.17
C LEU A 32 -9.89 -2.21 -6.72
N ARG A 33 -10.50 -1.37 -7.57
CA ARG A 33 -11.76 -1.73 -8.27
C ARG A 33 -11.56 -2.86 -9.27
N GLN A 34 -10.39 -2.96 -9.89
CA GLN A 34 -10.08 -4.03 -10.85
C GLN A 34 -9.90 -5.40 -10.17
N ALA A 35 -9.37 -5.43 -8.95
CA ALA A 35 -9.13 -6.67 -8.21
C ALA A 35 -10.45 -7.32 -7.75
N ARG A 36 -11.09 -8.17 -8.56
CA ARG A 36 -12.41 -8.78 -8.26
C ARG A 36 -12.39 -9.93 -7.24
N ARG A 37 -11.52 -9.84 -6.24
CA ARG A 37 -11.39 -10.82 -5.16
C ARG A 37 -11.51 -10.15 -3.80
N LYS A 38 -11.80 -10.96 -2.77
CA LYS A 38 -11.75 -10.51 -1.38
C LYS A 38 -10.27 -10.25 -1.02
N ILE A 39 -10.00 -9.09 -0.45
CA ILE A 39 -8.68 -8.67 0.00
C ILE A 39 -8.82 -8.38 1.50
N GLU A 40 -8.04 -9.05 2.34
CA GLU A 40 -8.12 -8.86 3.79
C GLU A 40 -7.29 -7.64 4.24
N GLU A 41 -6.12 -7.45 3.65
CA GLU A 41 -5.17 -6.39 4.01
C GLU A 41 -4.54 -5.80 2.75
N ILE A 42 -4.26 -4.50 2.77
CA ILE A 42 -3.60 -3.78 1.67
C ILE A 42 -2.40 -3.03 2.24
N SER A 43 -1.20 -3.36 1.78
CA SER A 43 0.05 -2.73 2.16
C SER A 43 0.63 -1.82 1.06
N GLY A 44 1.07 -0.63 1.47
CA GLY A 44 1.67 0.38 0.59
C GLY A 44 2.78 1.12 1.30
N ASP A 45 3.57 1.94 0.59
CA ASP A 45 4.51 2.86 1.25
C ASP A 45 3.78 4.07 1.81
N GLY A 46 4.54 4.94 2.46
CA GLY A 46 4.03 6.21 2.95
C GLY A 46 3.47 7.13 1.86
N ALA A 47 3.69 6.88 0.56
CA ALA A 47 3.03 7.69 -0.48
C ALA A 47 1.51 7.49 -0.44
N TYR A 48 1.03 6.29 -0.10
CA TYR A 48 -0.39 5.97 0.09
C TYR A 48 -0.99 6.48 1.41
N ASP A 49 -0.24 7.22 2.24
CA ASP A 49 -0.76 7.82 3.49
C ASP A 49 -1.69 9.02 3.24
N THR A 50 -2.68 8.88 2.37
CA THR A 50 -3.63 9.93 1.93
C THR A 50 -5.06 9.54 2.26
N ARG A 51 -5.97 10.51 2.48
CA ARG A 51 -7.38 10.21 2.80
C ARG A 51 -8.05 9.33 1.75
N LEU A 52 -7.86 9.67 0.47
CA LEU A 52 -8.40 8.95 -0.67
C LEU A 52 -7.97 7.48 -0.70
N CYS A 53 -6.73 7.17 -0.30
CA CYS A 53 -6.28 5.79 -0.19
C CYS A 53 -6.98 5.02 0.94
N TYR A 54 -7.10 5.61 2.13
CA TYR A 54 -7.82 4.98 3.24
C TYR A 54 -9.30 4.77 2.94
N GLU A 55 -9.94 5.71 2.23
CA GLU A 55 -11.33 5.57 1.77
C GLU A 55 -11.48 4.43 0.77
N ALA A 56 -10.59 4.32 -0.22
CA ALA A 56 -10.62 3.23 -1.19
C ALA A 56 -10.42 1.85 -0.54
N ILE A 57 -9.50 1.75 0.43
CA ILE A 57 -9.26 0.53 1.20
C ILE A 57 -10.48 0.17 2.06
N LEU A 58 -11.12 1.18 2.68
CA LEU A 58 -12.34 0.98 3.47
C LEU A 58 -13.50 0.48 2.60
N ILE A 59 -13.69 1.06 1.40
CA ILE A 59 -14.69 0.58 0.42
C ILE A 59 -14.41 -0.87 0.01
N LYS A 60 -13.12 -1.24 -0.09
CA LYS A 60 -12.69 -2.62 -0.35
C LYS A 60 -12.91 -3.56 0.83
N GLN A 61 -13.25 -3.03 2.01
CA GLN A 61 -13.40 -3.74 3.27
C GLN A 61 -12.11 -4.46 3.71
N ALA A 62 -10.95 -3.85 3.40
CA ALA A 62 -9.65 -4.38 3.75
C ALA A 62 -8.98 -3.53 4.86
N ALA A 63 -8.00 -4.10 5.57
CA ALA A 63 -7.22 -3.39 6.56
C ALA A 63 -6.03 -2.65 5.89
N PRO A 64 -5.81 -1.36 6.19
CA PRO A 64 -4.67 -0.62 5.65
C PRO A 64 -3.38 -0.91 6.43
N LEU A 65 -2.36 -1.43 5.75
CA LEU A 65 -0.99 -1.59 6.22
C LEU A 65 -0.06 -0.57 5.55
N ILE A 66 -0.32 0.70 5.82
CA ILE A 66 0.44 1.83 5.27
C ILE A 66 1.22 2.53 6.41
N PRO A 67 2.56 2.65 6.31
CA PRO A 67 3.33 3.33 7.33
C PRO A 67 3.05 4.84 7.24
N PRO A 68 2.82 5.52 8.38
CA PRO A 68 2.64 6.96 8.38
C PRO A 68 3.91 7.67 7.91
N ARG A 69 3.73 8.78 7.20
CA ARG A 69 4.85 9.66 6.81
C ARG A 69 5.56 10.22 8.04
N GLU A 70 6.80 10.67 7.86
CA GLU A 70 7.51 11.39 8.92
C GLU A 70 6.73 12.64 9.34
N GLY A 71 6.71 12.93 10.65
CA GLY A 71 5.94 14.06 11.19
C GLY A 71 4.42 13.88 11.22
N ALA A 72 3.90 12.67 10.92
CA ALA A 72 2.48 12.39 10.97
C ALA A 72 1.82 12.71 12.32
N THR A 73 0.70 13.44 12.28
CA THR A 73 -0.17 13.72 13.43
C THR A 73 -1.41 12.84 13.41
N PHE A 74 -2.11 12.74 14.54
CA PHE A 74 -3.38 12.02 14.60
C PHE A 74 -4.44 12.70 13.71
N ARG A 75 -5.25 11.87 13.06
CA ARG A 75 -6.48 12.27 12.36
C ARG A 75 -7.69 12.12 13.29
N GLU A 76 -8.89 12.31 12.75
CA GLU A 76 -10.15 12.10 13.45
C GLU A 76 -10.21 10.77 14.24
N ARG A 77 -10.98 10.76 15.33
CA ARG A 77 -11.08 9.61 16.23
C ARG A 77 -11.55 8.38 15.46
N GLY A 78 -10.85 7.26 15.64
CA GLY A 78 -11.16 6.00 14.95
C GLY A 78 -10.51 5.83 13.58
N HIS A 79 -9.82 6.84 13.04
CA HIS A 79 -9.13 6.69 11.75
C HIS A 79 -8.06 5.57 11.81
N PRO A 80 -8.05 4.58 10.88
CA PRO A 80 -7.16 3.42 10.94
C PRO A 80 -5.67 3.75 11.08
N ARG A 81 -5.20 4.80 10.39
CA ARG A 81 -3.85 5.39 10.50
C ARG A 81 -3.39 5.69 11.93
N ASN A 82 -4.30 6.08 12.83
CA ASN A 82 -3.94 6.62 14.13
C ASN A 82 -3.20 5.60 15.01
N LEU A 83 -3.48 4.32 14.82
CA LEU A 83 -2.74 3.26 15.51
C LEU A 83 -1.27 3.26 15.12
N ALA A 84 -0.95 3.39 13.83
CA ALA A 84 0.41 3.44 13.34
C ALA A 84 1.14 4.72 13.80
N VAL A 85 0.45 5.87 13.78
CA VAL A 85 0.98 7.15 14.29
C VAL A 85 1.27 7.08 15.79
N GLY A 86 0.39 6.46 16.57
CA GLY A 86 0.62 6.24 18.01
C GLY A 86 1.88 5.40 18.26
N CYS A 87 2.05 4.30 17.53
CA CYS A 87 3.28 3.51 17.61
C CYS A 87 4.53 4.32 17.19
N GLN A 88 4.45 5.10 16.12
CA GLN A 88 5.57 5.94 15.66
C GLN A 88 6.00 6.94 16.74
N LYS A 89 5.04 7.63 17.37
CA LYS A 89 5.29 8.60 18.43
C LYS A 89 5.83 7.95 19.70
N LEU A 90 5.34 6.76 20.05
CA LEU A 90 5.77 6.03 21.25
C LEU A 90 7.20 5.46 21.12
N TYR A 91 7.53 4.91 19.95
CA TYR A 91 8.81 4.22 19.73
C TYR A 91 9.83 5.03 18.90
N GLY A 92 9.50 6.27 18.55
CA GLY A 92 10.32 7.15 17.70
C GLY A 92 10.53 6.65 16.26
N SER A 93 9.87 5.55 15.86
CA SER A 93 10.00 4.98 14.52
C SER A 93 8.85 4.02 14.19
N ASN A 94 8.67 3.72 12.90
CA ASN A 94 7.69 2.75 12.44
C ASN A 94 8.12 1.28 12.63
N LYS A 95 9.35 1.01 13.15
CA LYS A 95 9.90 -0.37 13.22
C LYS A 95 9.01 -1.30 14.05
N HIS A 96 8.55 -0.85 15.21
CA HIS A 96 7.70 -1.66 16.08
C HIS A 96 6.37 -1.99 15.41
N TRP A 97 5.70 -0.99 14.83
CA TRP A 97 4.45 -1.18 14.10
C TRP A 97 4.63 -2.13 12.91
N LYS A 98 5.68 -1.94 12.09
CA LYS A 98 5.96 -2.81 10.93
C LYS A 98 6.14 -4.28 11.32
N LYS A 99 6.81 -4.55 12.44
CA LYS A 99 6.99 -5.91 12.96
C LYS A 99 5.67 -6.49 13.49
N LYS A 100 4.93 -5.71 14.28
CA LYS A 100 3.69 -6.15 14.94
C LYS A 100 2.56 -6.46 13.95
N TYR A 101 2.44 -5.67 12.87
CA TYR A 101 1.34 -5.77 11.91
C TYR A 101 1.75 -6.37 10.57
N GLY A 102 2.84 -7.15 10.52
CA GLY A 102 3.14 -7.95 9.32
C GLY A 102 3.57 -7.18 8.07
N TYR A 103 3.91 -5.88 8.18
CA TYR A 103 4.28 -5.03 7.03
C TYR A 103 5.46 -5.57 6.19
N HIS A 104 6.28 -6.47 6.75
CA HIS A 104 7.39 -7.09 6.04
C HIS A 104 6.96 -7.90 4.81
N LYS A 105 5.71 -8.40 4.74
CA LYS A 105 5.18 -9.10 3.56
C LYS A 105 5.20 -8.25 2.29
N ARG A 106 5.25 -6.92 2.42
CA ARG A 106 5.34 -6.01 1.29
C ARG A 106 6.58 -6.26 0.40
N SER A 107 7.68 -6.76 0.94
CA SER A 107 8.88 -7.08 0.14
C SER A 107 8.61 -8.15 -0.94
N LEU A 108 7.60 -8.99 -0.76
CA LEU A 108 7.18 -9.99 -1.76
C LEU A 108 6.62 -9.32 -3.01
N SER A 109 5.83 -8.25 -2.80
CA SER A 109 5.27 -7.45 -3.87
C SER A 109 6.35 -6.63 -4.60
N GLU A 110 7.35 -6.10 -3.87
CA GLU A 110 8.54 -5.45 -4.45
C GLU A 110 9.36 -6.42 -5.30
N THR A 111 9.51 -7.66 -4.84
CA THR A 111 10.19 -8.72 -5.58
C THR A 111 9.43 -9.08 -6.86
N ALA A 112 8.09 -9.18 -6.81
CA ALA A 112 7.28 -9.40 -7.99
C ALA A 112 7.44 -8.28 -9.03
N MET A 113 7.41 -7.03 -8.59
CA MET A 113 7.68 -5.88 -9.45
C MET A 113 9.08 -5.91 -10.07
N PHE A 114 10.10 -6.26 -9.29
CA PHE A 114 11.47 -6.39 -9.80
C PHE A 114 11.54 -7.41 -10.96
N ARG A 115 10.86 -8.56 -10.84
CA ARG A 115 10.76 -9.56 -11.91
C ARG A 115 10.09 -9.00 -13.16
N VAL A 116 8.95 -8.32 -13.01
CA VAL A 116 8.23 -7.70 -14.14
C VAL A 116 9.11 -6.66 -14.85
N LYS A 117 9.78 -5.78 -14.10
CA LYS A 117 10.70 -4.78 -14.66
C LYS A 117 11.80 -5.41 -15.50
N LYS A 118 12.42 -6.49 -15.00
CA LYS A 118 13.47 -7.20 -15.72
C LYS A 118 12.98 -7.88 -17.00
N LEU A 119 11.77 -8.45 -16.98
CA LEU A 119 11.19 -9.11 -18.15
C LEU A 119 10.73 -8.13 -19.23
N LEU A 120 10.19 -6.97 -18.84
CA LEU A 120 9.56 -6.02 -19.76
C LEU A 120 10.44 -4.80 -20.11
N GLY A 121 11.62 -4.66 -19.51
CA GLY A 121 12.53 -3.54 -19.78
C GLY A 121 11.98 -2.17 -19.34
N MET A 122 11.07 -2.13 -18.38
CA MET A 122 10.35 -0.91 -17.98
C MET A 122 11.10 -0.13 -16.89
N PRO A 123 11.22 1.22 -17.01
CA PRO A 123 11.64 2.08 -15.91
C PRO A 123 10.55 2.19 -14.82
N GLU A 124 10.94 2.67 -13.63
CA GLU A 124 10.25 2.47 -12.35
C GLU A 124 8.73 2.71 -12.35
N THR A 125 7.98 1.81 -11.72
CA THR A 125 6.66 2.12 -11.16
C THR A 125 6.32 1.21 -9.98
N MET A 126 5.30 1.59 -9.20
CA MET A 126 5.11 1.27 -7.77
C MET A 126 4.14 0.12 -7.48
N VAL A 127 4.22 -0.41 -6.26
CA VAL A 127 3.56 -1.64 -5.82
C VAL A 127 2.54 -1.38 -4.72
N ILE A 128 1.38 -2.03 -4.85
CA ILE A 128 0.41 -2.23 -3.77
C ILE A 128 0.37 -3.73 -3.49
N ALA A 129 0.73 -4.14 -2.28
CA ALA A 129 0.38 -5.48 -1.78
C ALA A 129 -0.98 -5.40 -1.09
#